data_AF-A0A084Y5H4-F1
#
_entry.id   AF-A0A084Y5H4-F1
#
_cell.length_a   1.000
_cell.length_b   1.000
_cell.length_c   1.000
_cell.angle_alpha   90.00
_cell.angle_beta   90.00
_cell.angle_gamma   90.00
#
_symmetry.space_group_name_H-M   'P 1'
#
loop_
_entity.id
_entity.type
_entity.pdbx_description
1 polymer ?
#
loop_
_entity_poly.entity_id
_entity_poly.type
_entity_poly.pdbx_seq_one_letter_code
_entity_poly.pdbx_strand_id
1 'polypeptide(L)'
;MFPVFVSAWEATALKAHVAFGVPDQELLAPPDNAREHRYALRAVKQRLHQASFREAVITAYGGRCALSGLPESLLLDAAHIVADKDEHLGQPIVPNEIPLSKIHHAAFDAHLIGIDPDYRLHVSKRLLVQHDGPMLEALKCLDGTMIHLPSRVKDCPDRDRLALRYERFKAAA
;
A
#
# COMPACT_ATOMS: atom_id res chain seq x y z
N MET A 1 -20.68 -1.98 -3.24
CA MET A 1 -21.24 -3.14 -3.96
C MET A 1 -20.08 -4.09 -4.23
N PHE A 2 -20.15 -5.34 -3.76
CA PHE A 2 -19.05 -6.31 -3.91
C PHE A 2 -19.23 -7.13 -5.19
N PRO A 3 -18.16 -7.49 -5.93
CA PRO A 3 -18.25 -8.48 -6.99
C PRO A 3 -18.54 -9.87 -6.39
N VAL A 4 -19.50 -10.57 -7.00
CA VAL A 4 -20.00 -11.88 -6.56
C VAL A 4 -19.97 -12.82 -7.75
N PHE A 5 -19.46 -14.04 -7.56
CA PHE A 5 -19.41 -15.05 -8.62
C PHE A 5 -19.73 -16.44 -8.08
N VAL A 6 -20.29 -17.28 -8.95
CA VAL A 6 -20.59 -18.67 -8.64
C VAL A 6 -19.30 -19.47 -8.83
N SER A 7 -18.77 -20.02 -7.74
CA SER A 7 -17.54 -20.82 -7.74
C SER A 7 -17.80 -22.32 -7.96
N ALA A 8 -19.01 -22.80 -7.65
CA ALA A 8 -19.44 -24.16 -7.97
C ALA A 8 -20.98 -24.26 -8.02
N TRP A 9 -21.49 -25.27 -8.74
CA TRP A 9 -22.91 -25.57 -8.84
C TRP A 9 -23.15 -27.07 -8.72
N GLU A 10 -24.06 -27.47 -7.84
CA GLU A 10 -24.52 -28.85 -7.66
C GLU A 10 -25.99 -28.95 -8.06
N ALA A 11 -26.24 -29.47 -9.26
CA ALA A 11 -27.56 -29.47 -9.89
C ALA A 11 -28.58 -30.36 -9.18
N THR A 12 -28.15 -31.49 -8.61
CA THR A 12 -29.01 -32.45 -7.92
C THR A 12 -29.47 -31.95 -6.55
N ALA A 13 -28.60 -31.22 -5.84
CA ALA A 13 -28.91 -30.61 -4.55
C ALA A 13 -29.49 -29.19 -4.67
N LEU A 14 -29.51 -28.62 -5.88
CA LEU A 14 -29.87 -27.22 -6.17
C LEU A 14 -29.04 -26.23 -5.35
N LYS A 15 -27.75 -26.50 -5.16
CA LYS A 15 -26.84 -25.67 -4.36
C LYS A 15 -25.85 -24.94 -5.25
N ALA A 16 -25.71 -23.64 -5.05
CA ALA A 16 -24.65 -22.83 -5.64
C ALA A 16 -23.64 -22.45 -4.55
N HIS A 17 -22.36 -22.65 -4.81
CA HIS A 17 -21.29 -22.05 -4.02
C HIS A 17 -20.99 -20.68 -4.59
N VAL A 18 -21.09 -19.67 -3.73
CA VAL A 18 -20.85 -18.27 -4.08
C VAL A 18 -19.55 -17.83 -3.43
N ALA A 19 -18.64 -17.32 -4.25
CA ALA A 19 -17.40 -16.74 -3.78
C ALA A 19 -17.43 -15.22 -3.93
N PHE A 20 -16.70 -14.56 -3.03
CA PHE A 20 -16.54 -13.11 -2.99
C PHE A 20 -15.04 -12.82 -3.06
N GLY A 21 -14.57 -12.04 -4.05
CA GLY A 21 -13.16 -11.66 -4.12
C GLY A 21 -12.61 -11.36 -5.51
N VAL A 22 -11.32 -11.63 -5.72
CA VAL A 22 -10.59 -11.56 -6.99
C VAL A 22 -10.27 -13.00 -7.43
N PRO A 23 -10.23 -13.36 -8.74
CA PRO A 23 -10.32 -14.75 -9.20
C PRO A 23 -9.19 -15.73 -8.82
N ASP A 24 -8.14 -15.29 -8.12
CA ASP A 24 -6.88 -16.04 -7.97
C ASP A 24 -6.47 -16.36 -6.52
N GLN A 25 -7.40 -16.34 -5.56
CA GLN A 25 -7.09 -16.71 -4.17
C GLN A 25 -7.58 -18.13 -3.85
N GLU A 26 -6.63 -19.01 -3.50
CA GLU A 26 -6.87 -20.40 -3.10
C GLU A 26 -8.08 -20.53 -2.16
N LEU A 27 -8.94 -21.49 -2.49
CA LEU A 27 -10.12 -21.87 -1.71
C LEU A 27 -9.70 -22.30 -0.30
N LEU A 28 -9.79 -21.37 0.64
CA LEU A 28 -9.74 -21.69 2.07
C LEU A 28 -10.93 -22.59 2.38
N ALA A 29 -10.66 -23.83 2.79
CA ALA A 29 -11.69 -24.75 3.27
C ALA A 29 -12.50 -24.08 4.40
N PRO A 30 -13.84 -24.15 4.38
CA PRO A 30 -14.65 -23.53 5.41
C PRO A 30 -14.34 -24.18 6.76
N PRO A 31 -14.01 -23.40 7.82
CA PRO A 31 -13.71 -23.96 9.12
C PRO A 31 -14.95 -24.56 9.80
N ASP A 32 -14.76 -25.68 10.51
CA ASP A 32 -15.82 -26.52 11.08
C ASP A 32 -16.60 -25.88 12.24
N ASN A 33 -16.11 -24.79 12.84
CA ASN A 33 -16.78 -24.14 13.97
C ASN A 33 -17.25 -22.71 13.68
N ALA A 34 -18.42 -22.36 14.24
CA ALA A 34 -19.07 -21.07 13.96
C ALA A 34 -18.28 -19.85 14.43
N ARG A 35 -17.35 -20.00 15.39
CA ARG A 35 -16.44 -18.91 15.82
C ARG A 35 -15.36 -18.69 14.78
N GLU A 36 -14.64 -19.73 14.39
CA GLU A 36 -13.62 -19.75 13.35
C GLU A 36 -14.19 -19.29 12.01
N HIS A 37 -15.43 -19.67 11.66
CA HIS A 37 -16.11 -19.17 10.47
C HIS A 37 -16.32 -17.65 10.53
N ARG A 38 -16.75 -17.10 11.67
CA ARG A 38 -16.86 -15.64 11.85
C ARG A 38 -15.51 -14.92 11.80
N TYR A 39 -14.47 -15.50 12.40
CA TYR A 39 -13.11 -14.93 12.34
C TYR A 39 -12.53 -15.00 10.93
N ALA A 40 -12.68 -16.12 10.22
CA ALA A 40 -12.25 -16.30 8.84
C ALA A 40 -12.96 -15.32 7.90
N LEU A 41 -14.29 -15.19 8.00
CA LEU A 41 -15.06 -14.22 7.23
C LEU A 41 -14.64 -12.77 7.53
N ARG A 42 -14.35 -12.43 8.80
CA ARG A 42 -13.85 -11.11 9.17
C ARG A 42 -12.47 -10.84 8.57
N ALA A 43 -11.56 -11.82 8.64
CA ALA A 43 -10.23 -11.73 8.06
C ALA A 43 -10.25 -11.60 6.54
N VAL A 44 -11.09 -12.39 5.85
CA VAL A 44 -11.32 -12.29 4.39
C VAL A 44 -11.89 -10.93 4.02
N LYS A 45 -12.92 -10.46 4.73
CA LYS A 45 -13.51 -9.13 4.51
C LYS A 45 -12.50 -8.01 4.69
N GLN A 46 -11.65 -8.10 5.71
CA GLN A 46 -10.59 -7.14 5.97
C GLN A 46 -9.53 -7.14 4.86
N ARG A 47 -9.08 -8.32 4.41
CA ARG A 47 -8.14 -8.46 3.29
C ARG A 47 -8.71 -7.94 1.96
N LEU A 48 -9.99 -8.22 1.67
CA LEU A 48 -10.64 -7.72 0.45
C LEU A 48 -10.80 -6.19 0.49
N HIS A 49 -11.15 -5.63 1.64
CA HIS A 49 -11.18 -4.16 1.79
C HIS A 49 -9.78 -3.56 1.61
N GLN A 50 -8.75 -4.15 2.21
CA GLN A 50 -7.36 -3.69 2.03
C GLN A 50 -6.89 -3.82 0.58
N ALA A 51 -7.21 -4.93 -0.10
CA ALA A 51 -6.90 -5.13 -1.51
C ALA A 51 -7.62 -4.08 -2.39
N SER A 52 -8.90 -3.81 -2.12
CA SER A 52 -9.66 -2.78 -2.85
C SER A 52 -9.14 -1.36 -2.58
N PHE A 53 -8.62 -1.11 -1.39
CA PHE A 53 -8.07 0.18 -1.01
C PHE A 53 -6.66 0.40 -1.60
N ARG A 54 -5.80 -0.63 -1.57
CA ARG A 54 -4.51 -0.63 -2.27
C ARG A 54 -4.69 -0.30 -3.75
N GLU A 55 -5.64 -0.94 -4.43
CA GLU A 55 -5.94 -0.65 -5.83
C GLU A 55 -6.42 0.79 -6.04
N ALA A 56 -7.23 1.34 -5.13
CA ALA A 56 -7.66 2.73 -5.20
C ALA A 56 -6.49 3.71 -5.07
N VAL A 57 -5.53 3.46 -4.17
CA VAL A 57 -4.32 4.27 -4.01
C VAL A 57 -3.46 4.21 -5.27
N ILE A 58 -3.16 3.01 -5.77
CA ILE A 58 -2.35 2.83 -6.98
C ILE A 58 -3.01 3.50 -8.19
N THR A 59 -4.34 3.36 -8.31
CA THR A 59 -5.11 3.99 -9.40
C THR A 59 -5.08 5.52 -9.31
N ALA A 60 -5.10 6.11 -8.12
CA ALA A 60 -5.02 7.57 -7.95
C ALA A 60 -3.72 8.16 -8.54
N TYR A 61 -2.65 7.37 -8.58
CA TYR A 61 -1.34 7.71 -9.16
C TYR A 61 -1.16 7.17 -10.58
N GLY A 62 -2.24 6.75 -11.25
CA GLY A 62 -2.18 6.24 -12.62
C GLY A 62 -1.43 4.91 -12.76
N GLY A 63 -1.44 4.07 -11.71
CA GLY A 63 -0.84 2.74 -11.75
C GLY A 63 0.68 2.72 -11.57
N ARG A 64 1.26 3.77 -10.95
CA ARG A 64 2.71 3.96 -10.92
C ARG A 64 3.25 4.20 -9.52
N CYS A 65 4.51 3.82 -9.31
CA CYS A 65 5.26 4.23 -8.12
C CYS A 65 5.42 5.76 -8.10
N ALA A 66 5.12 6.38 -6.96
CA ALA A 66 5.25 7.82 -6.74
C ALA A 66 6.69 8.34 -6.83
N LEU A 67 7.71 7.48 -6.68
CA LEU A 67 9.12 7.89 -6.73
C LEU A 67 9.76 7.67 -8.10
N SER A 68 9.66 6.45 -8.65
CA SER A 68 10.33 6.09 -9.91
C SER A 68 9.43 6.06 -11.14
N GLY A 69 8.11 6.15 -10.97
CA GLY A 69 7.16 6.01 -12.07
C GLY A 69 6.98 4.58 -12.60
N LEU A 70 7.56 3.56 -11.94
CA LEU A 70 7.43 2.14 -12.29
C LEU A 70 5.95 1.74 -12.44
N PRO A 71 5.50 1.24 -13.62
CA PRO A 71 4.09 0.91 -13.86
C PRO A 71 3.70 -0.55 -13.58
N GLU A 72 4.61 -1.38 -13.06
CA GLU A 72 4.34 -2.80 -12.84
C GLU A 72 3.60 -3.03 -11.51
N SER A 73 2.28 -3.21 -11.58
CA SER A 73 1.39 -3.36 -10.42
C SER A 73 1.82 -4.45 -9.43
N LEU A 74 2.41 -5.56 -9.88
CA LEU A 74 2.87 -6.65 -9.02
C LEU A 74 4.10 -6.29 -8.18
N LEU A 75 4.79 -5.22 -8.57
CA LEU A 75 5.93 -4.65 -7.86
C LEU A 75 5.55 -3.42 -7.03
N LEU A 76 4.26 -3.05 -6.98
CA LEU A 76 3.76 -1.91 -6.22
C LEU A 76 3.00 -2.34 -4.96
N ASP A 77 3.27 -1.60 -3.89
CA ASP A 77 2.51 -1.59 -2.64
C ASP A 77 1.94 -0.20 -2.38
N ALA A 78 1.01 -0.10 -1.41
CA ALA A 78 0.57 1.17 -0.83
C ALA A 78 1.22 1.32 0.55
N ALA A 79 2.06 2.34 0.69
CA ALA A 79 2.81 2.63 1.91
C ALA A 79 2.10 3.69 2.75
N HIS A 80 1.85 3.37 4.01
CA HIS A 80 1.19 4.29 4.93
C HIS A 80 2.16 5.42 5.32
N ILE A 81 1.70 6.66 5.26
CA ILE A 81 2.46 7.81 5.77
C ILE A 81 2.43 7.77 7.31
N VAL A 82 1.22 7.63 7.88
CA VAL A 82 1.00 7.46 9.31
C VAL A 82 0.31 6.11 9.53
N ALA A 83 0.86 5.32 10.45
CA ALA A 83 0.36 3.99 10.77
C ALA A 83 -1.06 4.04 11.34
N ASP A 84 -1.88 3.03 11.01
CA ASP A 84 -3.28 2.85 11.44
C ASP A 84 -3.52 2.92 12.95
N LYS A 85 -2.47 2.74 13.76
CA LYS A 85 -2.55 2.83 15.23
C LYS A 85 -2.70 4.27 15.73
N ASP A 86 -2.43 5.26 14.89
CA ASP A 86 -2.62 6.67 15.22
C ASP A 86 -4.11 7.04 15.13
N GLU A 87 -4.71 7.41 16.27
CA GLU A 87 -6.14 7.69 16.36
C GLU A 87 -6.58 8.93 15.55
N HIS A 88 -5.66 9.88 15.33
CA HIS A 88 -6.00 11.18 14.76
C HIS A 88 -5.66 11.27 13.27
N LEU A 89 -4.59 10.63 12.84
CA LEU A 89 -4.08 10.74 11.46
C LEU A 89 -3.97 9.39 10.74
N GLY A 90 -4.14 8.25 11.42
CA GLY A 90 -4.01 6.91 10.84
C GLY A 90 -5.24 6.42 10.05
N GLN A 91 -6.12 7.30 9.57
CA GLN A 91 -7.29 6.85 8.82
C GLN A 91 -6.89 6.21 7.47
N PRO A 92 -7.62 5.16 7.02
CA PRO A 92 -7.38 4.51 5.73
C PRO A 92 -7.98 5.36 4.60
N ILE A 93 -7.31 6.48 4.29
CA ILE A 93 -7.68 7.43 3.23
C ILE A 93 -6.51 7.60 2.26
N VAL A 94 -6.80 7.85 0.98
CA VAL A 94 -5.75 7.98 -0.05
C VAL A 94 -4.67 9.02 0.31
N PRO A 95 -5.00 10.18 0.91
CA PRO A 95 -3.97 11.14 1.39
C PRO A 95 -3.03 10.63 2.48
N ASN A 96 -3.30 9.47 3.11
CA ASN A 96 -2.41 8.81 4.07
C ASN A 96 -1.57 7.70 3.43
N GLU A 97 -1.63 7.51 2.11
CA GLU A 97 -1.02 6.38 1.43
C GLU A 97 -0.25 6.85 0.19
N ILE A 98 0.89 6.22 -0.08
CA ILE A 98 1.72 6.51 -1.24
C ILE A 98 2.04 5.20 -1.97
N PRO A 99 1.75 5.07 -3.27
CA PRO A 99 2.11 3.86 -4.01
C PRO A 99 3.62 3.83 -4.25
N LEU A 100 4.28 2.81 -3.74
CA LEU A 100 5.73 2.65 -3.80
C LEU A 100 6.10 1.30 -4.42
N SER A 101 7.26 1.21 -5.06
CA SER A 101 7.82 -0.09 -5.40
C SER A 101 8.16 -0.85 -4.10
N LYS A 102 8.23 -2.18 -4.13
CA LYS A 102 8.59 -2.96 -2.93
C LYS A 102 9.88 -2.50 -2.25
N ILE A 103 10.89 -2.12 -3.05
CA ILE A 103 12.17 -1.61 -2.53
C ILE A 103 11.98 -0.24 -1.88
N HIS A 104 11.26 0.67 -2.54
CA HIS A 104 10.99 2.00 -2.00
C HIS A 104 10.12 1.94 -0.74
N HIS A 105 9.13 1.05 -0.71
CA HIS A 105 8.29 0.82 0.46
C HIS A 105 9.12 0.37 1.65
N ALA A 106 9.94 -0.67 1.47
CA ALA A 106 10.83 -1.15 2.53
C ALA A 106 11.81 -0.06 3.01
N ALA A 107 12.36 0.75 2.09
CA ALA A 107 13.24 1.86 2.45
C ALA A 107 12.51 2.96 3.23
N PHE A 108 11.27 3.28 2.86
CA PHE A 108 10.46 4.29 3.54
C PHE A 108 10.06 3.84 4.95
N ASP A 109 9.69 2.57 5.11
CA ASP A 109 9.37 1.97 6.40
C ASP A 109 10.57 1.93 7.33
N ALA A 110 11.75 1.60 6.79
CA ALA A 110 13.01 1.53 7.52
C ALA A 110 13.67 2.89 7.79
N HIS A 111 13.00 4.01 7.48
CA HIS A 111 13.55 5.38 7.59
C HIS A 111 14.86 5.59 6.81
N LEU A 112 15.08 4.81 5.76
CA LEU A 112 16.21 5.00 4.85
C LEU A 112 15.94 6.09 3.81
N ILE A 113 14.66 6.34 3.53
CA ILE A 113 14.17 7.49 2.78
C ILE A 113 13.02 8.16 3.54
N GLY A 114 12.83 9.46 3.33
CA GLY A 114 11.74 10.26 3.87
C GLY A 114 11.17 11.21 2.82
N ILE A 115 9.91 11.61 2.97
CA ILE A 115 9.27 12.60 2.10
C ILE A 115 8.83 13.77 2.99
N ASP A 116 9.24 14.99 2.64
CA ASP A 116 8.90 16.19 3.41
C ASP A 116 7.51 16.75 3.05
N PRO A 117 6.97 17.72 3.81
CA PRO A 117 5.66 18.32 3.55
C PRO A 117 5.54 19.11 2.23
N ASP A 118 6.67 19.33 1.55
CA ASP A 118 6.75 19.97 0.24
C ASP A 118 6.99 18.95 -0.87
N TYR A 119 6.74 17.66 -0.56
CA TYR A 119 6.75 16.53 -1.48
C TYR A 119 8.13 16.18 -2.05
N ARG A 120 9.21 16.60 -1.38
CA ARG A 120 10.58 16.23 -1.78
C ARG A 120 11.03 14.97 -1.07
N LEU A 121 11.69 14.10 -1.82
CA LEU A 121 12.33 12.91 -1.30
C LEU A 121 13.68 13.25 -0.68
N HIS A 122 13.99 12.63 0.45
CA HIS A 122 15.27 12.71 1.15
C HIS A 122 15.79 11.30 1.40
N VAL A 123 17.07 11.08 1.11
CA VAL A 123 17.77 9.81 1.37
C VAL A 123 18.64 9.97 2.62
N SER A 124 18.60 8.97 3.52
CA SER A 124 19.40 8.98 4.74
C SER A 124 20.89 9.14 4.44
N LYS A 125 21.60 9.90 5.28
CA LYS A 125 23.05 10.10 5.12
C LYS A 125 23.81 8.77 5.14
N ARG A 126 23.34 7.81 5.93
CA ARG A 126 23.87 6.46 6.01
C ARG A 126 23.87 5.75 4.65
N LEU A 127 22.83 5.91 3.83
CA LEU A 127 22.82 5.32 2.48
C LEU A 127 23.69 6.13 1.52
N LEU A 128 23.66 7.46 1.59
CA LEU A 128 24.41 8.33 0.68
C LEU A 128 25.92 8.04 0.68
N VAL A 129 26.51 7.69 1.82
CA VAL A 129 27.95 7.40 1.96
C VAL A 129 28.36 5.99 1.55
N GLN A 130 27.41 5.06 1.39
CA GLN A 130 27.72 3.71 0.92
C GLN A 130 28.09 3.76 -0.55
N HIS A 131 28.86 2.81 -1.07
CA HIS A 131 29.05 2.62 -2.50
C HIS A 131 28.69 1.18 -2.82
N ASP A 132 27.68 0.99 -3.66
CA ASP A 132 27.13 -0.33 -3.96
C ASP A 132 26.63 -0.36 -5.42
N GLY A 133 25.99 -1.46 -5.80
CA GLY A 133 25.49 -1.70 -7.15
C GLY A 133 24.44 -0.70 -7.64
N PRO A 134 24.03 -0.85 -8.92
CA PRO A 134 23.20 0.13 -9.63
C PRO A 134 21.86 0.42 -8.96
N MET A 135 21.31 -0.52 -8.17
CA MET A 135 20.05 -0.32 -7.47
C MET A 135 20.15 0.70 -6.34
N LEU A 136 21.24 0.68 -5.57
CA LEU A 136 21.43 1.67 -4.51
C LEU A 136 21.73 3.05 -5.11
N GLU A 137 22.56 3.12 -6.15
CA GLU A 137 22.84 4.38 -6.84
C GLU A 137 21.58 4.99 -7.47
N ALA A 138 20.72 4.17 -8.06
CA ALA A 138 19.44 4.64 -8.58
C ALA A 138 18.55 5.24 -7.47
N LEU A 139 18.53 4.64 -6.27
CA LEU A 139 17.78 5.17 -5.13
C LEU A 139 18.34 6.53 -4.67
N LYS A 140 19.67 6.68 -4.61
CA LYS A 140 20.32 7.94 -4.23
C LYS A 140 20.06 9.07 -5.21
N CYS A 141 20.00 8.77 -6.52
CA CYS A 141 19.69 9.76 -7.54
C CYS A 141 18.30 10.40 -7.38
N LEU A 142 17.42 9.80 -6.59
CA LEU A 142 16.10 10.36 -6.28
C LEU A 142 16.16 11.42 -5.15
N ASP A 143 17.28 11.55 -4.45
CA ASP A 143 17.44 12.54 -3.38
C ASP A 143 17.18 13.96 -3.89
N GLY A 144 16.38 14.73 -3.15
CA GLY A 144 15.97 16.09 -3.49
C GLY A 144 14.93 16.21 -4.60
N THR A 145 14.55 15.12 -5.27
CA THR A 145 13.51 15.14 -6.32
C THR A 145 12.11 15.26 -5.72
N MET A 146 11.18 15.81 -6.49
CA MET A 146 9.77 15.87 -6.11
C MET A 146 9.07 14.57 -6.50
N ILE A 147 8.27 14.01 -5.59
CA ILE A 147 7.49 12.81 -5.89
C ILE A 147 6.42 13.12 -6.95
N HIS A 148 6.02 12.10 -7.71
CA HIS A 148 4.85 12.17 -8.55
C HIS A 148 3.60 12.30 -7.68
N LEU A 149 2.79 13.31 -7.96
CA LEU A 149 1.52 13.55 -7.28
C LEU A 149 0.34 13.02 -8.11
N PRO A 150 -0.77 12.63 -7.47
CA PRO A 150 -1.97 12.25 -8.18
C PRO A 150 -2.57 13.46 -8.91
N SER A 151 -3.31 13.20 -9.98
CA SER A 151 -3.94 14.26 -10.79
C SER A 151 -5.03 15.03 -10.01
N ARG A 152 -5.60 14.39 -8.98
CA ARG A 152 -6.67 14.96 -8.15
C ARG A 152 -6.07 15.50 -6.87
N VAL A 153 -6.22 16.80 -6.64
CA VAL A 153 -5.69 17.50 -5.45
C VAL A 153 -6.13 16.86 -4.14
N LYS A 154 -7.38 16.36 -4.06
CA LYS A 154 -7.91 15.71 -2.85
C LYS A 154 -7.30 14.34 -2.53
N ASP A 155 -6.62 13.74 -3.51
CA ASP A 155 -5.96 12.44 -3.36
C ASP A 155 -4.46 12.65 -3.06
N CYS A 156 -3.95 13.89 -3.10
CA CYS A 156 -2.57 14.20 -2.78
C CYS A 156 -2.23 13.82 -1.33
N PRO A 157 -0.97 13.42 -1.06
CA PRO A 157 -0.52 13.16 0.30
C PRO A 157 -0.76 14.36 1.20
N ASP A 158 -1.29 14.08 2.38
CA ASP A 158 -1.57 15.09 3.38
C ASP A 158 -0.26 15.63 3.98
N ARG A 159 -0.14 16.96 4.02
CA ARG A 159 1.10 17.64 4.41
C ARG A 159 1.40 17.47 5.90
N ASP A 160 0.38 17.39 6.76
CA ASP A 160 0.57 17.23 8.20
C ASP A 160 1.03 15.80 8.54
N ARG A 161 0.47 14.79 7.83
CA ARG A 161 0.94 13.40 7.90
C ARG A 161 2.40 13.27 7.45
N LEU A 162 2.75 13.91 6.33
CA LEU A 162 4.12 13.95 5.84
C LEU A 162 5.05 14.62 6.84
N ALA A 163 4.65 15.74 7.43
CA ALA A 163 5.44 16.43 8.46
C ALA A 163 5.75 15.50 9.64
N LEU A 164 4.72 14.85 10.19
CA LEU A 164 4.88 13.90 11.29
C LEU A 164 5.81 12.74 10.93
N ARG A 165 5.62 12.13 9.75
CA ARG A 165 6.45 11.01 9.29
C ARG A 165 7.90 11.45 9.01
N TYR A 166 8.09 12.65 8.48
CA TYR A 166 9.40 13.22 8.18
C TYR A 166 10.20 13.53 9.45
N GLU A 167 9.56 14.00 10.52
CA GLU A 167 10.22 14.15 11.83
C GLU A 167 10.76 12.80 12.35
N ARG A 168 9.99 11.71 12.19
CA ARG A 168 10.46 10.36 12.57
C ARG A 168 11.65 9.91 11.71
N PHE A 169 11.64 10.23 10.42
CA PHE A 169 12.78 10.00 9.54
C PHE A 169 14.02 10.77 10.02
N LYS A 170 13.91 12.08 10.27
CA LYS A 170 15.03 12.89 10.77
C LYS A 170 15.61 12.41 12.10
N ALA A 171 14.76 11.86 12.98
CA ALA A 171 15.21 11.30 14.26
C ALA A 171 15.98 9.97 14.12
N ALA A 172 15.80 9.25 13.00
CA ALA A 172 16.40 7.94 12.75
C ALA A 172 17.53 7.93 11.71
N ALA A 173 17.61 8.95 10.85
CA ALA A 173 18.45 9.00 9.63
C ALA A 173 19.87 9.55 9.81
#